data_AF-A0A9P6AMQ4-F1
#
_entry.id   AF-A0A9P6AMQ4-F1
#
_cell.length_a   1.000
_cell.length_b   1.000
_cell.length_c   1.000
_cell.angle_alpha   90.00
_cell.angle_beta   90.00
_cell.angle_gamma   90.00
#
_symmetry.space_group_name_H-M   'P 1'
#
loop_
_entity.id
_entity.type
_entity.pdbx_description
1 polymer ?
#
loop_
_entity_poly.entity_id
_entity_poly.type
_entity_poly.pdbx_seq_one_letter_code
_entity_poly.pdbx_strand_id
1 'polypeptide(L)'
;MLALSTLLQSSDIGLGHQGRFKALELRDLAQSHLDMSLTSGWITPELAQAALILVVFEGSCHPAQSESRSRSSLFLLDNLISGLGLLDLDKEEYDVMTFRPNSAPSLFGPFSDHIGQAAIGQGATKQGCSCSRFQLSNMSLSSKKITPLWLACPGWSEEWVVLETRREEQRRLVWSALSLTSGFLSYYDSRMSQSLSIAKAWNVGKPHPIMQDDLAAKHSVWALYSRCHMLYSSCLTVHHDESISEYDKGQLAVQAWLESERIEKMLDRHTCDIEKATRRFSPFCLSSLMPMDSLLRSLFGTFGVAWS
;
A
#
# COMPACT_ATOMS: atom_id res chain seq x y z
N MET A 1 -6.78 -11.55 14.65
CA MET A 1 -5.67 -10.98 15.48
C MET A 1 -4.98 -12.01 16.36
N LEU A 2 -5.69 -12.82 17.16
CA LEU A 2 -5.07 -13.74 18.11
C LEU A 2 -4.13 -14.78 17.46
N ALA A 3 -4.49 -15.30 16.28
CA ALA A 3 -3.61 -16.21 15.52
C ALA A 3 -2.26 -15.55 15.19
N LEU A 4 -2.28 -14.34 14.64
CA LEU A 4 -1.08 -13.58 14.27
C LEU A 4 -0.25 -13.20 15.48
N SER A 5 -0.85 -12.73 16.57
CA SER A 5 -0.10 -12.40 17.79
C SER A 5 0.55 -13.63 18.41
N THR A 6 -0.14 -14.77 18.40
CA THR A 6 0.40 -16.05 18.86
C THR A 6 1.60 -16.45 18.00
N LEU A 7 1.48 -16.34 16.68
CA LEU A 7 2.58 -16.63 15.75
C LEU A 7 3.81 -15.74 16.04
N LEU A 8 3.63 -14.43 16.21
CA LEU A 8 4.71 -13.49 16.52
C LEU A 8 5.43 -13.80 17.85
N GLN A 9 4.72 -14.40 18.82
CA GLN A 9 5.29 -14.84 20.10
C GLN A 9 5.91 -16.25 20.04
N SER A 10 5.78 -16.95 18.90
CA SER A 10 6.18 -18.36 18.74
C SER A 10 7.59 -18.54 18.19
N SER A 11 8.51 -17.64 18.55
CA SER A 11 9.95 -17.86 18.37
C SER A 11 10.41 -19.08 19.18
N ASP A 12 11.58 -19.64 18.86
CA ASP A 12 12.11 -20.81 19.57
C ASP A 12 12.45 -20.54 21.05
N ILE A 13 12.61 -19.26 21.42
CA ILE A 13 12.77 -18.79 22.80
C ILE A 13 11.40 -18.57 23.47
N GLY A 14 10.37 -18.24 22.69
CA GLY A 14 9.01 -18.00 23.16
C GLY A 14 8.16 -19.28 23.20
N LEU A 15 7.01 -19.26 22.53
CA LEU A 15 6.07 -20.39 22.53
C LEU A 15 6.51 -21.57 21.64
N GLY A 16 7.59 -21.40 20.86
CA GLY A 16 8.19 -22.44 20.03
C GLY A 16 7.20 -23.15 19.09
N HIS A 17 7.42 -24.44 18.87
CA HIS A 17 6.58 -25.25 17.98
C HIS A 17 5.11 -25.31 18.42
N GLN A 18 4.84 -25.40 19.72
CA GLN A 18 3.47 -25.47 20.24
C GLN A 18 2.69 -24.18 19.94
N GLY A 19 3.34 -23.02 20.11
CA GLY A 19 2.73 -21.74 19.75
C GLY A 19 2.44 -21.63 18.26
N ARG A 20 3.36 -22.09 17.39
CA ARG A 20 3.14 -22.11 15.93
C ARG A 20 1.95 -23.01 15.55
N PHE A 21 1.83 -24.17 16.17
CA PHE A 21 0.68 -25.06 15.98
C PHE A 21 -0.62 -24.41 16.46
N LYS A 22 -0.60 -23.79 17.65
CA LYS A 22 -1.77 -23.09 18.18
C LYS A 22 -2.21 -21.91 17.30
N ALA A 23 -1.24 -21.18 16.75
CA ALA A 23 -1.51 -20.10 15.80
C ALA A 23 -2.25 -20.60 14.54
N LEU A 24 -1.90 -21.79 14.05
CA LEU A 24 -2.59 -22.42 12.92
C LEU A 24 -4.04 -22.80 13.27
N GLU A 25 -4.27 -23.44 14.42
CA GLU A 25 -5.63 -23.77 14.89
C GLU A 25 -6.51 -22.51 14.97
N LEU A 26 -5.96 -21.45 15.57
CA LEU A 26 -6.66 -20.17 15.71
C LEU A 26 -6.93 -19.53 14.35
N ARG A 27 -6.04 -19.71 13.37
CA ARG A 27 -6.27 -19.22 12.01
C ARG A 27 -7.37 -20.02 11.33
N ASP A 28 -7.40 -21.34 11.45
CA ASP A 28 -8.45 -22.18 10.86
C ASP A 28 -9.83 -21.85 11.43
N LEU A 29 -9.90 -21.58 12.74
CA LEU A 29 -11.10 -21.06 13.37
C LEU A 29 -11.49 -19.67 12.81
N ALA A 30 -10.53 -18.77 12.62
CA ALA A 30 -10.81 -17.46 12.03
C ALA A 30 -11.31 -17.55 10.58
N GLN A 31 -10.73 -18.45 9.77
CA GLN A 31 -11.17 -18.70 8.40
C GLN A 31 -12.60 -19.25 8.37
N SER A 32 -12.93 -20.22 9.24
CA SER A 32 -14.30 -20.77 9.28
C SER A 32 -15.34 -19.73 9.67
N HIS A 33 -15.03 -18.83 10.60
CA HIS A 33 -15.89 -17.69 10.93
C HIS A 33 -16.07 -16.72 9.76
N LEU A 34 -15.00 -16.46 9.00
CA LEU A 34 -15.06 -15.63 7.80
C LEU A 34 -15.98 -16.28 6.75
N ASP A 35 -15.80 -17.58 6.48
CA ASP A 35 -16.58 -18.33 5.50
C ASP A 35 -18.08 -18.39 5.88
N MET A 36 -18.38 -18.53 7.17
CA MET A 36 -19.75 -18.44 7.68
C MET A 36 -20.36 -17.06 7.44
N SER A 37 -19.61 -15.97 7.68
CA SER A 37 -20.08 -14.60 7.41
C SER A 37 -20.40 -14.41 5.93
N LEU A 38 -19.51 -14.88 5.04
CA LEU A 38 -19.73 -14.85 3.59
C LEU A 38 -20.99 -15.62 3.19
N THR A 39 -21.15 -16.84 3.69
CA THR A 39 -22.30 -17.70 3.36
C THR A 39 -23.61 -17.10 3.85
N SER A 40 -23.58 -16.39 4.98
CA SER A 40 -24.75 -15.68 5.52
C SER A 40 -25.06 -14.35 4.79
N GLY A 41 -24.22 -13.92 3.86
CA GLY A 41 -24.36 -12.65 3.14
C GLY A 41 -23.99 -11.42 3.97
N TRP A 42 -23.42 -11.60 5.16
CA TRP A 42 -22.95 -10.50 6.01
C TRP A 42 -21.56 -10.03 5.54
N ILE A 43 -21.55 -9.22 4.49
CA ILE A 43 -20.33 -8.64 3.92
C ILE A 43 -20.21 -7.19 4.41
N THR A 44 -19.26 -6.94 5.32
CA THR A 44 -19.01 -5.62 5.91
C THR A 44 -17.53 -5.25 5.81
N PRO A 45 -17.16 -3.96 5.95
CA PRO A 45 -15.76 -3.53 5.97
C PRO A 45 -14.90 -4.27 7.03
N GLU A 46 -15.49 -4.61 8.18
CA GLU A 46 -14.82 -5.36 9.24
C GLU A 46 -14.46 -6.79 8.80
N LEU A 47 -15.28 -7.40 7.93
CA LEU A 47 -14.95 -8.70 7.32
C LEU A 47 -13.73 -8.59 6.41
N ALA A 48 -13.63 -7.50 5.64
CA ALA A 48 -12.46 -7.23 4.81
C ALA A 48 -11.20 -6.93 5.64
N GLN A 49 -11.33 -6.27 6.80
CA GLN A 49 -10.23 -6.13 7.77
C GLN A 49 -9.79 -7.49 8.35
N ALA A 50 -10.73 -8.38 8.65
CA ALA A 50 -10.39 -9.73 9.09
C ALA A 50 -9.64 -10.51 7.99
N ALA A 51 -10.08 -10.40 6.73
CA ALA A 51 -9.39 -10.96 5.58
C ALA A 51 -7.98 -10.39 5.42
N LEU A 52 -7.79 -9.08 5.60
CA LEU A 52 -6.47 -8.43 5.58
C LEU A 52 -5.51 -9.07 6.59
N ILE A 53 -5.98 -9.33 7.82
CA ILE A 53 -5.16 -9.96 8.86
C ILE A 53 -4.81 -11.41 8.49
N LEU A 54 -5.71 -12.13 7.82
CA LEU A 54 -5.42 -13.48 7.32
C LEU A 54 -4.36 -13.45 6.20
N VAL A 55 -4.40 -12.47 5.30
CA VAL A 55 -3.34 -12.26 4.29
C VAL A 55 -1.99 -12.04 4.96
N VAL A 56 -1.92 -11.18 5.98
CA VAL A 56 -0.69 -10.97 6.76
C VAL A 56 -0.21 -12.27 7.41
N PHE A 57 -1.12 -13.06 7.95
CA PHE A 57 -0.80 -14.36 8.55
C PHE A 57 -0.22 -15.33 7.51
N GLU A 58 -0.87 -15.51 6.36
CA GLU A 58 -0.42 -16.41 5.30
C GLU A 58 0.90 -15.96 4.64
N GLY A 59 1.17 -14.65 4.64
CA GLY A 59 2.45 -14.09 4.21
C GLY A 59 3.58 -14.26 5.24
N SER A 60 3.28 -14.70 6.46
CA SER A 60 4.27 -14.89 7.53
C SER A 60 4.87 -16.30 7.50
N CYS A 61 6.10 -16.45 8.01
CA CYS A 61 6.79 -17.74 8.07
C CYS A 61 6.18 -18.66 9.15
N HIS A 62 5.17 -19.45 8.79
CA HIS A 62 4.57 -20.48 9.65
C HIS A 62 4.70 -21.89 9.04
N PRO A 63 4.57 -22.98 9.82
CA PRO A 63 4.84 -24.34 9.32
C PRO A 63 4.00 -24.79 8.11
N ALA A 64 2.75 -24.30 8.01
CA ALA A 64 1.86 -24.61 6.90
C ALA A 64 1.86 -23.54 5.79
N GLN A 65 2.90 -22.71 5.70
CA GLN A 65 2.94 -21.62 4.73
C GLN A 65 3.01 -22.22 3.33
N SER A 66 2.19 -21.70 2.42
CA SER A 66 2.24 -22.10 1.03
C SER A 66 1.80 -20.96 0.13
N GLU A 67 2.35 -20.93 -1.08
CA GLU A 67 1.96 -19.96 -2.09
C GLU A 67 0.46 -20.04 -2.39
N SER A 68 -0.12 -21.24 -2.54
CA SER A 68 -1.55 -21.41 -2.83
C SER A 68 -2.45 -20.73 -1.79
N ARG A 69 -2.14 -20.84 -0.49
CA ARG A 69 -2.93 -20.21 0.58
C ARG A 69 -2.75 -18.71 0.64
N SER A 70 -1.51 -18.25 0.47
CA SER A 70 -1.16 -16.84 0.30
C SER A 70 -1.93 -16.20 -0.85
N ARG A 71 -1.98 -16.85 -2.01
CA ARG A 71 -2.72 -16.39 -3.19
C ARG A 71 -4.22 -16.38 -2.96
N SER A 72 -4.77 -17.45 -2.42
CA SER A 72 -6.22 -17.58 -2.16
C SER A 72 -6.71 -16.51 -1.17
N SER A 73 -5.98 -16.28 -0.09
CA SER A 73 -6.31 -15.22 0.88
C SER A 73 -6.24 -13.82 0.27
N LEU A 74 -5.24 -13.55 -0.59
CA LEU A 74 -5.11 -12.27 -1.27
C LEU A 74 -6.28 -12.02 -2.25
N PHE A 75 -6.66 -13.02 -3.05
CA PHE A 75 -7.82 -12.93 -3.94
C PHE A 75 -9.13 -12.71 -3.18
N LEU A 76 -9.31 -13.39 -2.04
CA LEU A 76 -10.46 -13.19 -1.18
C LEU A 76 -10.54 -11.75 -0.67
N LEU A 77 -9.43 -11.19 -0.21
CA LEU A 77 -9.34 -9.79 0.21
C LEU A 77 -9.68 -8.83 -0.94
N ASP A 78 -9.09 -9.04 -2.12
CA ASP A 78 -9.34 -8.20 -3.30
C ASP A 78 -10.82 -8.22 -3.72
N ASN A 79 -11.44 -9.40 -3.71
CA ASN A 79 -12.87 -9.58 -4.00
C ASN A 79 -13.75 -8.87 -2.96
N LEU A 80 -13.40 -8.94 -1.67
CA LEU A 80 -14.12 -8.24 -0.62
C LEU A 80 -14.02 -6.72 -0.75
N ILE A 81 -12.81 -6.20 -0.99
CA ILE A 81 -12.55 -4.77 -1.20
C ILE A 81 -13.34 -4.26 -2.42
N SER A 82 -13.30 -5.01 -3.52
CA SER A 82 -14.01 -4.66 -4.76
C SER A 82 -15.53 -4.77 -4.58
N GLY A 83 -16.02 -5.84 -3.97
CA GLY A 83 -17.45 -6.09 -3.77
C GLY A 83 -18.11 -5.10 -2.80
N LEU A 84 -17.35 -4.56 -1.85
CA LEU A 84 -17.79 -3.48 -0.96
C LEU A 84 -17.70 -2.08 -1.60
N GLY A 85 -17.17 -1.96 -2.82
CA GLY A 85 -16.98 -0.67 -3.49
C GLY A 85 -15.94 0.22 -2.82
N LEU A 86 -14.99 -0.36 -2.05
CA LEU A 86 -14.04 0.45 -1.27
C LEU A 86 -13.01 1.19 -2.14
N LEU A 87 -12.84 0.75 -3.40
CA LEU A 87 -11.97 1.40 -4.38
C LEU A 87 -12.58 2.71 -4.92
N ASP A 88 -13.91 2.81 -4.93
CA ASP A 88 -14.65 3.97 -5.44
C ASP A 88 -15.03 4.98 -4.33
N LEU A 89 -14.62 4.77 -3.07
CA LEU A 89 -15.03 5.58 -1.90
C LEU A 89 -14.92 7.09 -2.12
N ASP A 90 -13.84 7.49 -2.78
CA ASP A 90 -13.49 8.89 -2.92
C ASP A 90 -13.90 9.47 -4.26
N LYS A 91 -14.45 8.69 -5.21
CA LYS A 91 -14.58 9.07 -6.63
C LYS A 91 -15.29 10.40 -6.92
N GLU A 92 -16.15 10.84 -6.00
CA GLU A 92 -16.90 12.10 -6.10
C GLU A 92 -16.19 13.30 -5.42
N GLU A 93 -15.08 13.07 -4.73
CA GLU A 93 -14.31 14.12 -4.06
C GLU A 93 -13.39 14.86 -5.07
N TYR A 94 -13.30 16.18 -4.95
CA TYR A 94 -12.65 17.05 -5.95
C TYR A 94 -11.11 16.94 -5.98
N ASP A 95 -10.53 16.41 -4.91
CA ASP A 95 -9.10 16.29 -4.64
C ASP A 95 -8.54 14.88 -4.86
N VAL A 96 -9.37 13.95 -5.37
CA VAL A 96 -8.97 12.57 -5.72
C VAL A 96 -7.82 12.56 -6.71
N MET A 97 -6.86 11.66 -6.47
CA MET A 97 -5.80 11.39 -7.42
C MET A 97 -6.32 10.37 -8.44
N THR A 98 -6.54 10.83 -9.67
CA THR A 98 -6.97 9.95 -10.77
C THR A 98 -5.76 9.60 -11.62
N PHE A 99 -5.58 8.31 -11.87
CA PHE A 99 -4.49 7.80 -12.68
C PHE A 99 -5.04 7.20 -13.97
N ARG A 100 -4.34 7.40 -15.08
CA ARG A 100 -4.77 6.79 -16.34
C ARG A 100 -4.36 5.31 -16.36
N PRO A 101 -5.19 4.42 -16.92
CA PRO A 101 -4.77 3.07 -17.23
C PRO A 101 -3.49 3.07 -18.06
N ASN A 102 -2.61 2.10 -17.80
CA ASN A 102 -1.35 1.89 -18.52
C ASN A 102 -0.39 3.10 -18.52
N SER A 103 -0.47 3.95 -17.50
CA SER A 103 0.45 5.09 -17.31
C SER A 103 1.04 5.07 -15.90
N ALA A 104 2.18 5.73 -15.71
CA ALA A 104 2.75 5.89 -14.38
C ALA A 104 1.82 6.77 -13.52
N PRO A 105 1.55 6.40 -12.25
CA PRO A 105 0.69 7.18 -11.35
C PRO A 105 1.37 8.47 -10.88
N SER A 106 1.41 9.46 -11.78
CA SER A 106 1.98 10.79 -11.55
C SER A 106 0.90 11.83 -11.26
N LEU A 107 1.16 12.73 -10.31
CA LEU A 107 0.31 13.90 -10.03
C LEU A 107 0.42 15.00 -11.08
N PHE A 108 1.49 14.96 -11.87
CA PHE A 108 1.76 15.92 -12.92
C PHE A 108 1.68 15.21 -14.27
N GLY A 109 0.74 15.65 -15.13
CA GLY A 109 0.72 15.21 -16.52
C GLY A 109 2.01 15.62 -17.24
N PRO A 110 2.32 15.04 -18.41
CA PRO A 110 3.57 15.25 -19.14
C PRO A 110 3.84 16.71 -19.59
N PHE A 111 2.91 17.63 -19.38
CA PHE A 111 3.00 19.05 -19.75
C PHE A 111 2.91 20.02 -18.56
N SER A 112 2.93 19.54 -17.31
CA SER A 112 2.70 20.37 -16.12
C SER A 112 3.95 20.67 -15.29
N ASP A 113 5.15 20.61 -15.90
CA ASP A 113 6.41 20.86 -15.19
C ASP A 113 6.65 22.35 -14.88
N HIS A 114 6.00 23.28 -15.60
CA HIS A 114 6.29 24.72 -15.46
C HIS A 114 5.53 25.44 -14.35
N ILE A 115 4.39 24.91 -13.90
CA ILE A 115 3.57 25.55 -12.84
C ILE A 115 3.84 24.90 -11.47
N GLY A 116 4.09 23.58 -11.44
CA GLY A 116 4.44 22.85 -10.21
C GLY A 116 5.80 23.25 -9.62
N GLN A 117 6.80 23.49 -10.47
CA GLN A 117 8.13 23.92 -9.99
C GLN A 117 8.13 25.36 -9.43
N ALA A 118 7.26 26.25 -9.95
CA ALA A 118 7.16 27.62 -9.46
C ALA A 118 6.46 27.72 -8.09
N ALA A 119 5.42 26.91 -7.85
CA ALA A 119 4.75 26.86 -6.54
C ALA A 119 5.58 26.11 -5.47
N ILE A 120 6.38 25.13 -5.87
CA ILE A 120 7.30 24.40 -4.98
C ILE A 120 8.59 25.22 -4.71
N GLY A 121 8.87 26.24 -5.51
CA GLY A 121 10.12 27.02 -5.47
C GLY A 121 10.10 28.34 -4.69
N GLN A 122 8.95 28.87 -4.26
CA GLN A 122 8.91 30.23 -3.66
C GLN A 122 8.24 30.34 -2.29
N GLY A 123 7.94 29.22 -1.62
CA GLY A 123 7.44 29.19 -0.24
C GLY A 123 8.21 28.27 0.72
N ALA A 124 9.22 27.54 0.23
CA ALA A 124 10.03 26.65 1.05
C ALA A 124 11.07 27.45 1.86
N THR A 125 10.57 28.18 2.87
CA THR A 125 11.41 28.46 4.04
C THR A 125 11.88 27.11 4.61
N LYS A 126 13.02 27.10 5.31
CA LYS A 126 13.66 25.92 5.94
C LYS A 126 12.80 25.18 6.98
N GLN A 127 11.48 25.26 6.92
CA GLN A 127 10.55 24.54 7.77
C GLN A 127 10.37 23.15 7.19
N GLY A 128 10.72 22.14 7.99
CA GLY A 128 10.65 20.73 7.61
C GLY A 128 9.25 20.24 7.24
N CYS A 129 9.11 18.95 6.97
CA CYS A 129 7.82 18.39 6.54
C CYS A 129 6.74 18.44 7.62
N SER A 130 5.47 18.55 7.19
CA SER A 130 4.32 18.61 8.09
C SER A 130 3.88 17.23 8.63
N CYS A 131 4.46 16.13 8.13
CA CYS A 131 4.02 14.78 8.46
C CYS A 131 4.10 14.45 9.96
N SER A 132 5.09 15.01 10.68
CA SER A 132 5.25 14.79 12.11
C SER A 132 4.01 15.24 12.90
N ARG A 133 3.39 16.36 12.51
CA ARG A 133 2.17 16.87 13.14
C ARG A 133 1.02 15.86 13.08
N PHE A 134 0.95 15.08 12.01
CA PHE A 134 -0.13 14.11 11.76
C PHE A 134 0.25 12.69 12.19
N GLN A 135 1.38 12.48 12.87
CA GLN A 135 1.73 11.17 13.43
C GLN A 135 0.88 10.85 14.65
N LEU A 136 0.54 9.57 14.80
CA LEU A 136 -0.19 9.07 15.97
C LEU A 136 0.47 9.46 17.29
N SER A 137 1.81 9.44 17.35
CA SER A 137 2.57 9.82 18.55
C SER A 137 2.40 11.26 19.01
N ASN A 138 2.05 12.17 18.09
CA ASN A 138 1.87 13.59 18.36
C ASN A 138 0.39 13.96 18.49
N MET A 139 -0.51 13.18 17.86
CA MET A 139 -1.96 13.37 17.99
C MET A 139 -2.54 12.75 19.26
N SER A 140 -1.95 11.67 19.79
CA SER A 140 -2.42 11.03 21.03
C SER A 140 -1.27 10.62 21.96
N LEU A 141 -1.28 11.21 23.16
CA LEU A 141 -0.30 10.91 24.22
C LEU A 141 -0.39 9.45 24.70
N SER A 142 -1.59 8.88 24.72
CA SER A 142 -1.85 7.51 25.18
C SER A 142 -1.27 6.45 24.23
N SER A 143 -1.14 6.76 22.93
CA SER A 143 -0.64 5.81 21.93
C SER A 143 0.80 5.36 22.20
N LYS A 144 1.64 6.21 22.84
CA LYS A 144 3.01 5.83 23.23
C LYS A 144 3.05 4.63 24.19
N LYS A 145 2.02 4.46 25.02
CA LYS A 145 1.92 3.35 25.98
C LYS A 145 1.28 2.11 25.37
N ILE A 146 0.25 2.30 24.52
CA ILE A 146 -0.62 1.20 24.06
C ILE A 146 -0.11 0.60 22.75
N THR A 147 0.38 1.43 21.83
CA THR A 147 0.79 1.02 20.48
C THR A 147 2.12 1.66 20.06
N PRO A 148 3.23 1.38 20.80
CA PRO A 148 4.52 2.00 20.54
C PRO A 148 5.08 1.70 19.14
N LEU A 149 4.61 0.61 18.54
CA LEU A 149 4.97 0.18 17.20
C LEU A 149 4.29 1.02 16.11
N TRP A 150 3.12 1.63 16.38
CA TRP A 150 2.31 2.34 15.36
C TRP A 150 2.50 3.86 15.40
N LEU A 151 3.50 4.34 16.13
CA LEU A 151 3.70 5.76 16.41
C LEU A 151 3.99 6.62 15.17
N ALA A 152 4.47 5.99 14.10
CA ALA A 152 4.73 6.63 12.81
C ALA A 152 3.56 6.54 11.82
N CYS A 153 2.48 5.83 12.17
CA CYS A 153 1.26 5.82 11.37
C CYS A 153 0.55 7.17 11.45
N PRO A 154 -0.31 7.50 10.47
CA PRO A 154 -1.17 8.66 10.57
C PRO A 154 -2.06 8.55 11.82
N GLY A 155 -2.15 9.63 12.58
CA GLY A 155 -3.01 9.69 13.76
C GLY A 155 -4.49 9.76 13.41
N TRP A 156 -5.32 9.74 14.45
CA TRP A 156 -6.76 9.92 14.35
C TRP A 156 -7.10 11.26 14.98
N SER A 157 -7.91 12.09 14.31
CA SER A 157 -8.36 13.35 14.90
C SER A 157 -9.54 13.10 15.83
N GLU A 158 -9.52 13.70 17.01
CA GLU A 158 -10.68 13.69 17.93
C GLU A 158 -11.84 14.56 17.41
N GLU A 159 -11.56 15.45 16.46
CA GLU A 159 -12.55 16.33 15.84
C GLU A 159 -13.38 15.64 14.76
N TRP A 160 -12.97 14.45 14.30
CA TRP A 160 -13.66 13.74 13.23
C TRP A 160 -14.99 13.17 13.70
N VAL A 161 -16.02 13.36 12.87
CA VAL A 161 -17.29 12.69 13.10
C VAL A 161 -17.16 11.18 12.82
N VAL A 162 -18.09 10.38 13.35
CA VAL A 162 -18.09 8.92 13.19
C VAL A 162 -18.01 8.49 11.72
N LEU A 163 -18.70 9.22 10.83
CA LEU A 163 -18.68 8.94 9.39
C LEU A 163 -17.29 9.16 8.77
N GLU A 164 -16.61 10.26 9.13
CA GLU A 164 -15.26 10.56 8.66
C GLU A 164 -14.26 9.53 9.17
N THR A 165 -14.40 9.13 10.44
CA THR A 165 -13.59 8.07 11.03
C THR A 165 -13.75 6.75 10.26
N ARG A 166 -14.99 6.36 9.94
CA ARG A 166 -15.28 5.15 9.16
C ARG A 166 -14.74 5.23 7.73
N ARG A 167 -14.86 6.38 7.06
CA ARG A 167 -14.29 6.58 5.72
C ARG A 167 -12.77 6.45 5.75
N GLU A 168 -12.11 7.11 6.70
CA GLU A 168 -10.66 7.01 6.87
C GLU A 168 -10.21 5.58 7.22
N GLU A 169 -10.97 4.86 8.03
CA GLU A 169 -10.72 3.44 8.34
C GLU A 169 -10.78 2.56 7.08
N GLN A 170 -11.78 2.77 6.22
CA GLN A 170 -11.90 2.06 4.95
C GLN A 170 -10.78 2.43 3.97
N ARG A 171 -10.38 3.71 3.90
CA ARG A 171 -9.22 4.15 3.11
C ARG A 171 -7.93 3.47 3.55
N ARG A 172 -7.67 3.45 4.86
CA ARG A 172 -6.49 2.78 5.45
C ARG A 172 -6.49 1.28 5.20
N LEU A 173 -7.66 0.64 5.17
CA LEU A 173 -7.80 -0.77 4.76
C LEU A 173 -7.34 -0.95 3.31
N VAL A 174 -7.80 -0.11 2.37
CA VAL A 174 -7.36 -0.16 0.97
C VAL A 174 -5.86 0.10 0.85
N TRP A 175 -5.28 1.07 1.55
CA TRP A 175 -3.84 1.34 1.46
C TRP A 175 -2.99 0.21 2.03
N SER A 176 -3.46 -0.39 3.13
CA SER A 176 -2.79 -1.55 3.73
C SER A 176 -2.84 -2.75 2.78
N ALA A 177 -3.99 -2.98 2.16
CA ALA A 177 -4.16 -4.05 1.18
C ALA A 177 -3.35 -3.81 -0.11
N LEU A 178 -3.24 -2.56 -0.59
CA LEU A 178 -2.36 -2.19 -1.70
C LEU A 178 -0.90 -2.48 -1.35
N SER A 179 -0.46 -2.05 -0.16
CA SER A 179 0.92 -2.25 0.29
C SER A 179 1.27 -3.74 0.38
N LEU A 180 0.35 -4.55 0.93
CA LEU A 180 0.49 -6.01 0.97
C LEU A 180 0.49 -6.61 -0.43
N THR A 181 -0.44 -6.22 -1.30
CA THR A 181 -0.52 -6.73 -2.68
C THR A 181 0.79 -6.53 -3.42
N SER A 182 1.36 -5.31 -3.38
CA SER A 182 2.65 -5.04 -4.02
C SER A 182 3.77 -5.89 -3.42
N GLY A 183 3.80 -6.07 -2.10
CA GLY A 183 4.74 -6.98 -1.45
C GLY A 183 4.60 -8.43 -1.93
N PHE A 184 3.37 -8.94 -2.00
CA PHE A 184 3.08 -10.30 -2.51
C PHE A 184 3.50 -10.46 -3.97
N LEU A 185 3.21 -9.47 -4.81
CA LEU A 185 3.59 -9.50 -6.23
C LEU A 185 5.12 -9.46 -6.45
N SER A 186 5.89 -8.97 -5.47
CA SER A 186 7.36 -9.04 -5.48
C SER A 186 7.91 -10.43 -5.19
N TYR A 187 7.17 -11.27 -4.45
CA TYR A 187 7.63 -12.59 -4.01
C TYR A 187 6.98 -13.76 -4.77
N TYR A 188 5.76 -13.58 -5.28
CA TYR A 188 4.96 -14.61 -5.95
C TYR A 188 4.76 -14.30 -7.44
N ASP A 189 3.98 -15.12 -8.14
CA ASP A 189 3.71 -14.94 -9.58
C ASP A 189 3.08 -13.56 -9.86
N SER A 190 3.87 -12.67 -10.43
CA SER A 190 3.48 -11.29 -10.70
C SER A 190 2.39 -11.16 -11.78
N ARG A 191 2.08 -12.23 -12.53
CA ARG A 191 0.91 -12.28 -13.44
C ARG A 191 -0.41 -12.16 -12.71
N MET A 192 -0.43 -12.45 -11.40
CA MET A 192 -1.62 -12.22 -10.57
C MET A 192 -2.09 -10.77 -10.58
N SER A 193 -1.20 -9.81 -10.84
CA SER A 193 -1.54 -8.39 -10.92
C SER A 193 -2.66 -8.08 -11.91
N GLN A 194 -2.83 -8.88 -12.97
CA GLN A 194 -3.90 -8.70 -13.96
C GLN A 194 -5.29 -9.02 -13.39
N SER A 195 -5.35 -9.97 -12.45
CA SER A 195 -6.58 -10.49 -11.87
C SER A 195 -6.99 -9.78 -10.58
N LEU A 196 -6.14 -8.91 -10.04
CA LEU A 196 -6.40 -8.17 -8.80
C LEU A 196 -6.85 -6.74 -9.12
N SER A 197 -8.03 -6.36 -8.61
CA SER A 197 -8.57 -5.02 -8.77
C SER A 197 -7.75 -3.96 -8.04
N ILE A 198 -7.20 -4.30 -6.88
CA ILE A 198 -6.37 -3.40 -6.06
C ILE A 198 -4.98 -3.15 -6.64
N ALA A 199 -4.49 -4.05 -7.50
CA ALA A 199 -3.22 -3.86 -8.20
C ALA A 199 -3.30 -2.77 -9.29
N LYS A 200 -4.51 -2.43 -9.73
CA LYS A 200 -4.76 -1.43 -10.77
C LYS A 200 -4.76 -0.05 -10.14
N ALA A 201 -3.68 0.71 -10.33
CA ALA A 201 -3.50 2.03 -9.72
C ALA A 201 -4.66 3.00 -9.95
N TRP A 202 -5.32 2.94 -11.11
CA TRP A 202 -6.47 3.80 -11.45
C TRP A 202 -7.73 3.52 -10.62
N ASN A 203 -7.77 2.41 -9.89
CA ASN A 203 -8.85 2.10 -8.97
C ASN A 203 -8.62 2.68 -7.56
N VAL A 204 -7.45 3.24 -7.26
CA VAL A 204 -7.12 3.73 -5.90
C VAL A 204 -7.12 5.26 -5.90
N GLY A 205 -8.20 5.86 -5.35
CA GLY A 205 -8.44 7.31 -5.40
C GLY A 205 -7.54 8.17 -4.49
N LYS A 206 -7.69 8.09 -3.17
CA LYS A 206 -6.88 8.88 -2.21
C LYS A 206 -5.94 8.02 -1.38
N PRO A 207 -4.71 7.75 -1.85
CA PRO A 207 -3.70 7.01 -1.09
C PRO A 207 -3.03 7.74 0.10
N HIS A 208 -3.72 8.66 0.78
CA HIS A 208 -3.17 9.47 1.88
C HIS A 208 -4.20 9.83 2.96
N PRO A 209 -3.76 10.03 4.23
CA PRO A 209 -4.66 10.42 5.31
C PRO A 209 -5.38 11.73 5.04
N ILE A 210 -6.54 11.90 5.68
CA ILE A 210 -7.21 13.20 5.78
C ILE A 210 -6.26 14.16 6.50
N MET A 211 -5.87 15.22 5.81
CA MET A 211 -5.07 16.32 6.33
C MET A 211 -5.75 17.64 5.97
N GLN A 212 -5.56 18.68 6.79
CA GLN A 212 -6.17 20.00 6.57
C GLN A 212 -5.67 20.68 5.29
N ASP A 213 -4.45 20.36 4.85
CA ASP A 213 -3.85 20.87 3.63
C ASP A 213 -3.72 19.71 2.62
N ASP A 214 -4.48 19.79 1.54
CA ASP A 214 -4.53 18.77 0.48
C ASP A 214 -3.18 18.62 -0.25
N LEU A 215 -2.46 19.73 -0.48
CA LEU A 215 -1.14 19.67 -1.13
C LEU A 215 -0.12 19.00 -0.21
N ALA A 216 -0.17 19.32 1.10
CA ALA A 216 0.65 18.63 2.09
C ALA A 216 0.27 17.14 2.22
N ALA A 217 -1.01 16.78 2.05
CA ALA A 217 -1.49 15.41 2.08
C ALA A 217 -0.90 14.59 0.94
N LYS A 218 -0.97 15.11 -0.29
CA LYS A 218 -0.45 14.50 -1.53
C LYS A 218 1.07 14.36 -1.55
N HIS A 219 1.76 15.14 -0.74
CA HIS A 219 3.23 15.12 -0.61
C HIS A 219 3.70 14.50 0.71
N SER A 220 2.79 13.98 1.52
CA SER A 220 3.11 13.29 2.76
C SER A 220 3.89 11.99 2.49
N VAL A 221 4.68 11.54 3.47
CA VAL A 221 5.43 10.28 3.36
C VAL A 221 4.50 9.10 3.04
N TRP A 222 3.29 9.07 3.60
CA TRP A 222 2.31 8.02 3.34
C TRP A 222 1.80 8.04 1.89
N ALA A 223 1.50 9.23 1.34
CA ALA A 223 1.11 9.39 -0.06
C ALA A 223 2.21 8.94 -1.02
N LEU A 224 3.46 9.32 -0.71
CA LEU A 224 4.64 8.95 -1.51
C LEU A 224 4.86 7.44 -1.52
N TYR A 225 4.77 6.78 -0.37
CA TYR A 225 4.86 5.32 -0.32
C TYR A 225 3.74 4.66 -1.11
N SER A 226 2.49 5.04 -0.90
CA SER A 226 1.37 4.47 -1.65
C SER A 226 1.54 4.65 -3.17
N ARG A 227 2.09 5.80 -3.62
CA ARG A 227 2.48 6.01 -5.03
C ARG A 227 3.56 5.04 -5.50
N CYS A 228 4.57 4.72 -4.71
CA CYS A 228 5.54 3.67 -5.05
C CYS A 228 4.86 2.31 -5.27
N HIS A 229 3.93 1.92 -4.39
CA HIS A 229 3.23 0.63 -4.50
C HIS A 229 2.35 0.59 -5.76
N MET A 230 1.63 1.67 -6.06
CA MET A 230 0.85 1.81 -7.30
C MET A 230 1.75 1.78 -8.54
N LEU A 231 2.87 2.50 -8.51
CA LEU A 231 3.82 2.55 -9.62
C LEU A 231 4.36 1.15 -9.94
N TYR A 232 4.77 0.43 -8.91
CA TYR A 232 5.22 -0.95 -9.03
C TYR A 232 4.14 -1.87 -9.63
N SER A 233 2.92 -1.82 -9.09
CA SER A 233 1.81 -2.63 -9.59
C SER A 233 1.43 -2.29 -11.04
N SER A 234 1.43 -1.00 -11.42
CA SER A 234 1.20 -0.57 -12.81
C SER A 234 2.25 -1.12 -13.77
N CYS A 235 3.52 -1.08 -13.39
CA CYS A 235 4.60 -1.66 -14.18
C CYS A 235 4.39 -3.17 -14.38
N LEU A 236 4.00 -3.90 -13.34
CA LEU A 236 3.72 -5.33 -13.45
C LEU A 236 2.51 -5.64 -14.33
N THR A 237 1.41 -4.91 -14.16
CA THR A 237 0.21 -5.11 -14.97
C THR A 237 0.51 -4.95 -16.46
N VAL A 238 1.24 -3.88 -16.83
CA VAL A 238 1.60 -3.61 -18.23
C VAL A 238 2.68 -4.55 -18.75
N HIS A 239 3.63 -4.97 -17.92
CA HIS A 239 4.66 -5.93 -18.30
C HIS A 239 4.05 -7.26 -18.76
N HIS A 240 3.05 -7.76 -18.03
CA HIS A 240 2.40 -9.04 -18.31
C HIS A 240 1.27 -8.95 -19.34
N ASP A 241 0.79 -7.74 -19.66
CA ASP A 241 -0.28 -7.56 -20.63
C ASP A 241 0.27 -7.67 -22.06
N GLU A 242 -0.03 -8.80 -22.70
CA GLU A 242 0.37 -9.10 -24.08
C GLU A 242 -0.35 -8.24 -25.13
N SER A 243 -1.46 -7.57 -24.75
CA SER A 243 -2.21 -6.70 -25.66
C SER A 243 -1.59 -5.32 -25.84
N ILE A 244 -0.68 -4.92 -24.94
CA ILE A 244 -0.04 -3.60 -24.96
C ILE A 244 1.18 -3.63 -25.88
N SER A 245 1.28 -2.63 -26.77
CA SER A 245 2.40 -2.52 -27.70
C SER A 245 3.72 -2.31 -26.97
N GLU A 246 4.83 -2.83 -27.52
CA GLU A 246 6.16 -2.58 -26.94
C GLU A 246 6.46 -1.08 -26.85
N TYR A 247 5.99 -0.29 -27.81
CA TYR A 247 6.09 1.17 -27.77
C TYR A 247 5.45 1.77 -26.52
N ASP A 248 4.23 1.36 -26.18
CA ASP A 248 3.52 1.84 -24.99
C ASP A 248 4.18 1.33 -23.70
N LYS A 249 4.70 0.09 -23.68
CA LYS A 249 5.52 -0.42 -22.56
C LYS A 249 6.77 0.42 -22.35
N GLY A 250 7.45 0.81 -23.44
CA GLY A 250 8.60 1.71 -23.41
C GLY A 250 8.25 3.10 -22.89
N GLN A 251 7.11 3.67 -23.31
CA GLN A 251 6.63 4.94 -22.77
C GLN A 251 6.35 4.85 -21.27
N LEU A 252 5.69 3.78 -20.82
CA LEU A 252 5.45 3.55 -19.40
C LEU A 252 6.77 3.44 -18.63
N ALA A 253 7.76 2.71 -19.15
CA ALA A 253 9.05 2.53 -18.49
C ALA A 253 9.75 3.88 -18.25
N VAL A 254 9.76 4.78 -19.25
CA VAL A 254 10.31 6.14 -19.12
C VAL A 254 9.51 6.95 -18.09
N GLN A 255 8.18 6.93 -18.17
CA GLN A 255 7.34 7.64 -17.20
C GLN A 255 7.55 7.13 -15.77
N ALA A 256 7.69 5.81 -15.61
CA ALA A 256 7.90 5.17 -14.33
C ALA A 256 9.26 5.55 -13.72
N TRP A 257 10.31 5.60 -14.54
CA TRP A 257 11.64 6.07 -14.13
C TRP A 257 11.62 7.53 -13.66
N LEU A 258 11.02 8.43 -14.45
CA LEU A 258 10.91 9.85 -14.08
C LEU A 258 10.10 10.04 -12.79
N GLU A 259 9.05 9.25 -12.62
CA GLU A 259 8.22 9.28 -11.43
C GLU A 259 8.94 8.72 -10.20
N SER A 260 9.72 7.64 -10.33
CA SER A 260 10.53 7.13 -9.22
C SER A 260 11.57 8.14 -8.76
N GLU A 261 12.27 8.81 -9.66
CA GLU A 261 13.19 9.89 -9.31
C GLU A 261 12.48 11.05 -8.61
N ARG A 262 11.26 11.40 -9.07
CA ARG A 262 10.47 12.46 -8.46
C ARG A 262 10.08 12.08 -7.03
N ILE A 263 9.64 10.85 -6.81
CA ILE A 263 9.27 10.36 -5.48
C ILE A 263 10.50 10.34 -4.56
N GLU A 264 11.65 9.87 -5.03
CA GLU A 264 12.90 9.87 -4.26
C GLU A 264 13.31 11.29 -3.86
N LYS A 265 13.35 12.24 -4.81
CA LYS A 265 13.65 13.66 -4.53
C LYS A 265 12.65 14.29 -3.55
N MET A 266 11.40 13.83 -3.54
CA MET A 266 10.39 14.29 -2.58
C MET A 266 10.60 13.67 -1.20
N LEU A 267 10.93 12.38 -1.12
CA LEU A 267 11.27 11.70 0.13
C LEU A 267 12.51 12.32 0.78
N ASP A 268 13.54 12.66 0.00
CA ASP A 268 14.76 13.32 0.50
C ASP A 268 14.50 14.68 1.17
N ARG A 269 13.40 15.35 0.82
CA ARG A 269 12.98 16.63 1.43
C ARG A 269 12.29 16.43 2.78
N HIS A 270 11.87 15.22 3.12
CA HIS A 270 11.23 14.93 4.40
C HIS A 270 12.26 14.87 5.52
N THR A 271 12.05 15.66 6.57
CA THR A 271 12.91 15.70 7.76
C THR A 271 12.36 14.84 8.91
N CYS A 272 11.26 14.13 8.71
CA CYS A 272 10.64 13.30 9.73
C CYS A 272 11.27 11.90 9.79
N ASP A 273 11.49 11.37 10.99
CA ASP A 273 11.96 9.99 11.19
C ASP A 273 10.90 8.91 10.88
N ILE A 274 9.78 9.28 10.26
CA ILE A 274 8.72 8.35 9.81
C ILE A 274 9.31 7.31 8.88
N GLU A 275 10.16 7.72 7.94
CA GLU A 275 10.74 6.85 6.92
C GLU A 275 11.50 5.65 7.53
N LYS A 276 12.26 5.90 8.60
CA LYS A 276 13.00 4.85 9.32
C LYS A 276 12.06 3.88 10.04
N ALA A 277 10.90 4.35 10.48
CA ALA A 277 9.88 3.55 11.16
C ALA A 277 9.01 2.77 10.17
N THR A 278 8.61 3.37 9.03
CA THR A 278 7.89 2.69 7.95
C THR A 278 8.74 1.61 7.27
N ARG A 279 10.06 1.82 7.12
CA ARG A 279 11.02 0.78 6.70
C ARG A 279 11.02 -0.44 7.64
N ARG A 280 10.71 -0.28 8.93
CA ARG A 280 10.63 -1.38 9.92
C ARG A 280 9.25 -2.03 9.97
N PHE A 281 8.19 -1.29 9.66
CA PHE A 281 6.81 -1.76 9.72
C PHE A 281 6.34 -2.50 8.47
N SER A 282 6.92 -2.15 7.33
CA SER A 282 6.71 -2.85 6.07
C SER A 282 8.04 -3.46 5.62
N PRO A 283 8.39 -4.68 6.09
CA PRO A 283 9.45 -5.46 5.43
C PRO A 283 9.18 -5.64 3.93
N PHE A 284 7.92 -5.45 3.49
CA PHE A 284 7.49 -5.45 2.10
C PHE A 284 7.89 -4.17 1.30
N CYS A 285 8.07 -3.01 1.92
CA CYS A 285 8.47 -1.79 1.19
C CYS A 285 9.91 -1.86 0.65
N LEU A 286 10.84 -2.45 1.41
CA LEU A 286 12.23 -2.67 0.94
C LEU A 286 12.27 -3.75 -0.14
N SER A 287 11.41 -4.77 -0.05
CA SER A 287 11.34 -5.84 -1.05
C SER A 287 10.65 -5.42 -2.34
N SER A 288 9.93 -4.29 -2.40
CA SER A 288 9.32 -3.78 -3.64
C SER A 288 10.18 -2.74 -4.37
N LEU A 289 11.08 -2.03 -3.68
CA LEU A 289 12.04 -1.11 -4.30
C LEU A 289 13.20 -1.84 -5.00
N MET A 290 13.70 -2.94 -4.45
CA MET A 290 14.75 -3.75 -5.11
C MET A 290 14.33 -4.41 -6.44
N PRO A 291 13.11 -4.95 -6.61
CA PRO A 291 12.66 -5.49 -7.88
C PRO A 291 12.20 -4.41 -8.87
N MET A 292 11.88 -3.18 -8.44
CA MET A 292 11.56 -2.07 -9.35
C MET A 292 12.68 -1.82 -10.35
N ASP A 293 13.94 -1.75 -9.91
CA ASP A 293 15.08 -1.56 -10.83
C ASP A 293 15.21 -2.73 -11.81
N SER A 294 15.00 -3.96 -11.36
CA SER A 294 15.05 -5.15 -12.23
C SER A 294 13.88 -5.20 -13.21
N LEU A 295 12.70 -4.77 -12.80
CA LEU A 295 11.48 -4.70 -13.59
C LEU A 295 11.57 -3.58 -14.62
N LEU A 296 12.05 -2.40 -14.22
CA LEU A 296 12.34 -1.29 -15.12
C LEU A 296 13.40 -1.72 -16.13
N ARG A 297 14.50 -2.36 -15.71
CA ARG A 297 15.50 -2.92 -16.64
C ARG A 297 14.92 -3.99 -17.57
N SER A 298 13.98 -4.81 -17.11
CA SER A 298 13.30 -5.79 -17.96
C SER A 298 12.36 -5.12 -18.97
N LEU A 299 11.68 -4.04 -18.58
CA LEU A 299 10.84 -3.23 -19.47
C LEU A 299 11.69 -2.42 -20.46
N PHE A 300 12.89 -2.00 -20.06
CA PHE A 300 13.86 -1.36 -20.96
C PHE A 300 14.60 -2.38 -21.83
N GLY A 301 14.79 -3.61 -21.37
CA GLY A 301 15.57 -4.66 -22.05
C GLY A 301 14.91 -5.25 -23.30
N THR A 302 13.61 -5.02 -23.52
CA THR A 302 12.98 -5.26 -24.84
C THR A 302 13.32 -4.18 -25.87
N PHE A 303 13.81 -3.02 -25.43
CA PHE A 303 14.45 -2.02 -26.27
C PHE A 303 15.96 -2.19 -26.21
N GLY A 304 16.49 -2.89 -27.21
CA GLY A 304 17.93 -3.03 -27.37
C GLY A 304 18.65 -1.67 -27.39
N VAL A 305 19.56 -1.50 -26.42
CA VAL A 305 20.79 -0.70 -26.46
C VAL A 305 20.66 0.85 -26.37
N ALA A 306 21.58 1.38 -25.55
CA ALA A 306 22.14 2.73 -25.50
C ALA A 306 21.38 3.83 -24.74
N TRP A 307 21.59 3.91 -23.42
CA TRP A 307 21.79 5.19 -22.72
C TRP A 307 22.73 4.97 -21.52
N SER A 308 24.01 5.23 -21.76
CA SER A 308 25.07 5.42 -20.76
C SER A 308 25.37 6.90 -20.63
#